data_AF-A0A2B7ZHJ3-F1
#
_entry.id   AF-A0A2B7ZHJ3-F1
#
_cell.length_a   1.000
_cell.length_b   1.000
_cell.length_c   1.000
_cell.angle_alpha   90.00
_cell.angle_beta   90.00
_cell.angle_gamma   90.00
#
_symmetry.space_group_name_H-M   'P 1'
#
loop_
_entity.id
_entity.type
_entity.pdbx_description
1 polymer ?
#
loop_
_entity_poly.entity_id
_entity_poly.type
_entity_poly.pdbx_seq_one_letter_code
_entity_poly.pdbx_strand_id
1 'polypeptide(L)' 'MFAPGPPQLSEAEIKAGEKEACQTVKTVIAGSIALYLSPFAVDFVKKLF' A
#
# COMPACT_ATOMS: atom_id res chain seq x y z
N MET A 1 -1.63 39.99 13.06
CA MET A 1 -2.79 39.11 12.78
C MET A 1 -2.22 37.71 12.61
N PHE A 2 -2.65 36.73 13.42
CA PHE A 2 -2.24 35.34 13.21
C PHE A 2 -2.90 34.83 11.93
N ALA A 3 -2.10 34.29 11.01
CA ALA A 3 -2.65 33.61 9.85
C ALA A 3 -3.58 32.50 10.33
N PRO A 4 -4.78 32.32 9.74
CA PRO A 4 -5.62 31.19 10.08
C PRO A 4 -4.80 29.91 9.92
N GLY A 5 -4.81 29.07 10.97
CA GLY A 5 -4.12 27.79 10.94
C GLY A 5 -4.56 26.95 9.73
N PRO A 6 -3.76 25.95 9.32
CA PRO A 6 -4.10 25.10 8.18
C PRO A 6 -5.52 24.55 8.34
N PRO A 7 -6.30 24.48 7.23
CA PRO A 7 -7.67 24.00 7.28
C PRO A 7 -7.72 22.62 7.94
N GLN A 8 -8.53 22.48 8.99
CA GLN A 8 -8.78 21.19 9.60
C GLN A 8 -9.61 20.35 8.64
N LEU A 9 -9.10 19.15 8.32
CA LEU A 9 -9.83 18.16 7.54
C LEU A 9 -11.06 17.68 8.30
N SER A 10 -12.12 17.38 7.57
CA SER A 10 -13.29 16.72 8.15
C SER A 10 -12.95 15.29 8.59
N GLU A 11 -13.71 14.75 9.55
CA GLU A 11 -13.54 13.36 10.00
C GLU A 11 -13.65 12.33 8.86
N ALA A 12 -14.47 12.63 7.85
CA ALA A 12 -14.65 11.78 6.69
C ALA A 12 -13.38 11.74 5.82
N GLU A 13 -12.74 12.90 5.61
CA GLU A 13 -11.49 13.00 4.86
C GLU A 13 -10.33 12.30 5.59
N ILE A 14 -10.27 12.43 6.92
CA ILE A 14 -9.27 11.72 7.73
C ILE A 14 -9.44 10.20 7.58
N LYS A 15 -10.66 9.68 7.76
CA LYS A 15 -10.94 8.24 7.63
C LYS A 15 -10.65 7.70 6.22
N ALA A 16 -10.92 8.49 5.19
CA ALA A 16 -10.60 8.14 3.81
C ALA A 16 -9.08 8.02 3.60
N GLY A 17 -8.31 8.99 4.10
CA GLY A 17 -6.85 8.98 4.03
C GLY A 17 -6.21 7.81 4.78
N GLU A 18 -6.72 7.49 5.97
CA GLU A 18 -6.27 6.31 6.74
C GLU A 18 -6.49 5.00 5.97
N LYS A 19 -7.65 4.87 5.32
CA LYS A 19 -7.96 3.70 4.50
C LYS A 19 -7.02 3.57 3.31
N GLU A 20 -6.76 4.67 2.61
CA GLU A 20 -5.84 4.71 1.47
C GLU A 20 -4.41 4.36 1.88
N ALA A 21 -3.92 4.96 2.97
CA ALA A 21 -2.60 4.66 3.52
C ALA A 21 -2.46 3.18 3.90
N CYS A 22 -3.47 2.63 4.59
CA CYS A 22 -3.47 1.21 4.96
C CYS A 22 -3.45 0.30 3.74
N GLN A 23 -4.25 0.61 2.72
CA GLN A 23 -4.30 -0.16 1.48
C GLN A 23 -2.97 -0.10 0.73
N THR A 24 -2.33 1.07 0.70
CA THR A 24 -1.03 1.28 0.06
C THR A 24 0.03 0.41 0.73
N VAL A 25 0.13 0.45 2.06
CA VAL A 25 1.08 -0.38 2.82
C VAL A 25 0.85 -1.87 2.55
N LYS A 26 -0.40 -2.33 2.59
CA LYS A 26 -0.75 -3.73 2.28
C LYS A 26 -0.34 -4.14 0.87
N THR A 27 -0.54 -3.25 -0.11
CA THR A 27 -0.21 -3.51 -1.51
C THR A 27 1.30 -3.61 -1.70
N VAL A 28 2.06 -2.71 -1.07
CA VAL A 28 3.52 -2.74 -1.09
C VAL A 28 4.03 -4.04 -0.48
N ILE A 29 3.55 -4.43 0.70
CA ILE A 29 3.95 -5.67 1.36
C ILE A 29 3.64 -6.89 0.48
N ALA A 30 2.43 -6.99 -0.06
CA ALA A 30 2.04 -8.09 -0.93
C ALA A 30 2.90 -8.15 -2.19
N GLY A 31 3.15 -7.00 -2.83
CA GLY A 31 4.02 -6.89 -4.00
C GLY A 31 5.47 -7.29 -3.69
N SER A 32 6.02 -6.87 -2.55
CA SER A 32 7.36 -7.26 -2.11
C SER A 32 7.48 -8.77 -1.89
N ILE A 33 6.49 -9.39 -1.26
CA ILE A 33 6.45 -10.85 -1.08
C ILE A 33 6.38 -11.55 -2.44
N ALA A 34 5.51 -11.10 -3.34
CA ALA A 34 5.37 -11.69 -4.67
C ALA A 34 6.67 -11.58 -5.48
N LEU A 35 7.35 -10.44 -5.44
CA LEU A 35 8.64 -10.24 -6.11
C LEU A 35 9.74 -11.12 -5.50
N TYR A 36 9.82 -11.20 -4.17
CA TYR A 36 10.77 -12.06 -3.48
C TYR A 36 10.56 -13.54 -3.84
N LEU A 37 9.30 -13.98 -3.95
CA LEU A 37 8.96 -15.35 -4.28
C LEU A 37 8.99 -15.66 -5.79
N SER A 38 9.14 -14.64 -6.64
CA SER A 38 9.11 -14.80 -8.10
C SER A 38 10.10 -15.81 -8.69
N PRO A 39 11.36 -15.95 -8.19
CA PRO A 39 12.27 -16.96 -8.72
C PRO A 39 11.77 -18.39 -8.47
N PHE A 40 11.17 -18.63 -7.30
CA PHE A 40 10.60 -19.95 -6.97
C PHE A 40 9.41 -20.29 -7.85
N ALA A 41 8.54 -19.31 -8.14
CA ALA A 41 7.44 -19.50 -9.06
C ALA A 41 7.94 -19.84 -10.47
N VAL A 42 8.97 -19.14 -10.95
CA VAL A 42 9.60 -19.43 -12.25
C VAL A 42 10.22 -20.82 -12.28
N ASP A 43 10.97 -21.20 -11.24
CA ASP A 43 11.61 -22.52 -11.16
C ASP A 43 10.59 -23.65 -11.04
N PHE A 44 9.48 -23.43 -10.36
CA PHE A 44 8.37 -24.38 -10.28
C PHE A 44 7.72 -24.59 -11.65
N VAL A 45 7.40 -23.50 -12.36
CA VAL A 45 6.82 -23.57 -13.72
C VAL A 45 7.76 -24.31 -14.67
N LYS A 46 9.07 -24.00 -14.66
CA LYS A 46 10.08 -24.69 -15.49
C LYS A 46 10.23 -26.18 -15.21
N LYS A 47 9.85 -26.66 -14.02
CA LYS A 47 9.93 -28.09 -13.66
C LYS A 47 8.67 -28.86 -14.03
N LEU A 48 7.55 -28.16 -14.22
CA LEU A 48 6.26 -28.77 -14.56
C LEU A 48 6.03 -28.90 -16.07
N PHE A 49 6.68 -28.06 -16.87
CA PHE A 49 6.60 -28.05 -18.34
C PHE A 49 7.97 -28.30 -18.95
#